data_AF-A0A6J2MT38-F1
#
_entry.id   AF-A0A6J2MT38-F1
#
_cell.length_a   1.000
_cell.length_b   1.000
_cell.length_c   1.000
_cell.angle_alpha   90.00
_cell.angle_beta   90.00
_cell.angle_gamma   90.00
#
_symmetry.space_group_name_H-M   'P 1'
#
loop_
_entity.id
_entity.type
_entity.pdbx_description
1 polymer ?
#
loop_
_entity_poly.entity_id
_entity_poly.type
_entity_poly.pdbx_seq_one_letter_code
_entity_poly.pdbx_strand_id
1 'polypeptide(L)' 'MRLQSLIPVFLFFVAIMPKARAGIIPGLKQCVLLKGVCKDGGCTSTDSTIGVCNDEKKCCRRWWVLWPYPTPAPKSKSP' A
#
# COMPACT_ATOMS: atom_id res chain seq x y z
N MET A 1 -25.86 -8.26 39.59
CA MET A 1 -25.85 -7.11 38.65
C MET A 1 -24.59 -6.26 38.86
N ARG A 2 -23.44 -6.62 38.27
CA ARG A 2 -22.20 -5.81 38.33
C ARG A 2 -21.41 -5.86 37.00
N LEU A 3 -22.06 -6.23 35.89
CA LEU A 3 -21.41 -6.41 34.59
C LEU A 3 -21.14 -5.08 33.84
N GLN A 4 -21.69 -3.96 34.34
CA GLN A 4 -21.63 -2.65 33.66
C GLN A 4 -20.29 -1.92 33.81
N SER A 5 -19.38 -2.38 34.69
CA SER A 5 -18.13 -1.66 34.98
C SER A 5 -16.99 -1.95 34.00
N LEU A 6 -17.12 -2.94 33.12
CA LEU A 6 -16.04 -3.34 32.20
C LEU A 6 -16.13 -2.64 30.83
N ILE A 7 -17.28 -2.06 30.49
CA ILE A 7 -17.52 -1.33 29.24
C ILE A 7 -16.53 -0.17 29.03
N PRO A 8 -16.31 0.74 30.00
CA PRO A 8 -15.39 1.85 29.78
C PRO A 8 -13.94 1.39 29.62
N VAL A 9 -13.54 0.34 30.34
CA VAL A 9 -12.20 -0.25 30.22
C VAL A 9 -12.00 -0.87 28.83
N PHE A 10 -13.00 -1.59 28.34
CA PHE A 10 -12.96 -2.21 27.01
C PHE A 10 -12.90 -1.15 25.89
N LEU A 11 -13.68 -0.07 26.00
CA LEU A 11 -13.63 1.04 25.05
C LEU A 11 -12.27 1.74 25.05
N PHE A 12 -11.63 1.86 26.21
CA PHE A 12 -10.29 2.42 26.34
C PHE A 12 -9.25 1.56 25.60
N PHE A 13 -9.34 0.23 25.72
CA PHE A 13 -8.45 -0.68 25.00
C PHE A 13 -8.65 -0.61 23.48
N VAL A 14 -9.89 -0.54 23.01
CA VAL A 14 -10.18 -0.39 21.57
C VAL A 14 -9.63 0.92 21.01
N ALA A 15 -9.68 2.02 21.79
CA ALA A 15 -9.14 3.31 21.37
C ALA A 15 -7.60 3.34 21.29
N ILE A 16 -6.92 2.54 22.12
CA ILE A 16 -5.44 2.48 22.15
C ILE A 16 -4.89 1.48 21.12
N MET A 17 -5.70 0.56 20.60
CA MET A 17 -5.25 -0.41 19.60
C MET A 17 -4.70 0.35 18.37
N PRO A 18 -3.38 0.26 18.08
CA PRO A 18 -2.83 0.86 16.89
C PRO A 18 -3.53 0.24 15.68
N LYS A 19 -3.95 1.07 14.73
CA LYS A 19 -4.62 0.60 13.51
C LYS A 19 -3.76 -0.50 12.89
N ALA A 20 -4.22 -1.74 13.02
CA ALA A 20 -3.46 -2.91 12.63
C ALA A 20 -3.13 -2.77 11.14
N ARG A 21 -1.86 -2.50 10.83
CA ARG A 21 -1.35 -2.55 9.46
C ARG A 21 -1.29 -4.03 9.11
N ALA A 22 -2.40 -4.58 8.62
CA ALA A 22 -2.42 -5.94 8.07
C ALA A 22 -1.19 -6.08 7.14
N GLY A 23 -0.33 -7.05 7.46
CA GLY A 23 1.09 -7.05 7.10
C GLY A 23 1.45 -7.15 5.62
N ILE A 24 0.51 -6.95 4.71
CA ILE A 24 0.73 -6.96 3.27
C ILE A 24 -0.10 -5.82 2.67
N ILE A 25 0.59 -4.73 2.31
CA ILE A 25 0.01 -3.67 1.50
C ILE A 25 -0.35 -4.30 0.13
N PRO A 26 -1.64 -4.39 -0.24
CA PRO A 26 -2.08 -5.17 -1.40
C PRO A 26 -1.44 -4.71 -2.72
N GLY A 27 -1.09 -3.41 -2.84
CA GLY A 27 -0.39 -2.87 -4.00
C GLY A 27 1.14 -2.84 -3.90
N LEU A 28 1.77 -3.27 -2.79
CA LEU A 28 3.22 -3.15 -2.62
C LEU A 28 3.99 -4.05 -3.59
N LYS A 29 3.58 -5.32 -3.73
CA LYS A 29 4.23 -6.26 -4.67
C LYS A 29 4.17 -5.73 -6.11
N GLN A 30 2.99 -5.25 -6.53
CA GLN A 30 2.78 -4.67 -7.86
C GLN A 30 3.66 -3.42 -8.06
N CYS A 31 3.71 -2.54 -7.06
CA CYS A 31 4.50 -1.31 -7.12
C CYS A 31 6.01 -1.61 -7.25
N VAL A 32 6.52 -2.57 -6.46
CA VAL A 32 7.92 -2.99 -6.50
C VAL A 32 8.27 -3.64 -7.84
N LEU A 33 7.37 -4.44 -8.42
CA LEU A 33 7.55 -5.03 -9.75
C LEU A 33 7.73 -3.95 -10.82
N LEU A 34 7.00 -2.85 -10.70
CA LEU A 34 7.06 -1.69 -11.60
C LEU A 34 8.23 -0.73 -11.28
N LYS A 35 9.16 -1.14 -10.39
CA LYS A 35 10.28 -0.32 -9.90
C LYS A 35 9.84 0.99 -9.24
N GLY A 36 8.65 0.99 -8.64
CA GLY A 36 8.10 2.10 -7.88
C GLY A 36 8.32 1.94 -6.37
N VAL A 37 8.02 3.02 -5.64
CA VAL A 37 8.06 3.12 -4.18
C VAL A 37 6.72 3.63 -3.68
N CYS A 38 6.18 3.02 -2.63
CA CYS A 38 4.96 3.49 -1.98
C CYS A 38 5.27 4.71 -1.10
N LYS A 39 4.67 5.87 -1.40
CA LYS A 39 4.73 7.09 -0.58
C LYS A 39 3.37 7.42 0.02
N ASP A 40 3.38 7.94 1.25
CA ASP A 40 2.19 8.46 1.92
C ASP A 40 1.70 9.75 1.25
N GLY A 41 0.39 9.89 1.08
CA GLY A 41 -0.26 11.07 0.49
C GLY A 41 -0.16 11.18 -1.03
N GLY A 42 1.06 11.19 -1.59
CA GLY A 42 1.25 11.38 -3.03
C GLY A 42 2.70 11.35 -3.51
N CYS A 43 2.87 11.47 -4.83
CA CYS A 43 4.18 11.51 -5.48
C CYS A 43 4.72 12.95 -5.54
N THR A 44 6.04 13.11 -5.47
CA THR A 44 6.68 14.42 -5.62
C THR A 44 6.65 14.86 -7.08
N SER A 45 6.89 16.14 -7.41
CA SER A 45 6.96 16.62 -8.83
C SER A 45 7.96 15.85 -9.70
N THR A 46 8.87 15.19 -9.01
CA THR A 46 10.00 14.48 -9.52
C THR A 46 9.65 12.99 -9.79
N ASP A 47 8.51 12.53 -9.27
CA ASP A 47 7.99 11.18 -9.42
C ASP A 47 6.63 11.21 -10.14
N SER A 48 6.35 10.22 -10.97
CA SER A 48 5.01 9.99 -11.54
C SER A 48 4.23 8.98 -10.71
N THR A 49 2.92 9.20 -10.62
CA THR A 49 2.00 8.24 -9.98
C THR A 49 1.68 7.12 -10.97
N ILE A 50 1.99 5.88 -10.61
CA ILE A 50 1.73 4.70 -11.47
C ILE A 50 0.58 3.86 -10.94
N GLY A 51 0.29 3.95 -9.63
CA GLY A 51 -0.79 3.19 -9.02
C GLY A 51 -1.00 3.53 -7.56
N VAL A 52 -1.76 2.68 -6.89
CA VAL A 52 -2.13 2.83 -5.48
C VAL A 52 -1.62 1.62 -4.70
N CYS A 53 -0.94 1.88 -3.58
CA CYS A 53 -0.44 0.85 -2.69
C CYS A 53 -1.48 0.47 -1.63
N ASN A 54 -2.10 1.48 -1.02
CA ASN A 54 -3.20 1.38 -0.06
C ASN A 54 -4.02 2.69 -0.12
N ASP A 55 -5.14 2.78 0.60
CA ASP A 55 -5.99 3.99 0.65
C ASP A 55 -5.21 5.28 0.95
N GLU A 56 -4.15 5.17 1.77
CA GLU A 56 -3.31 6.31 2.19
C GLU A 56 -2.02 6.46 1.36
N LYS A 57 -1.63 5.43 0.60
CA LYS A 57 -0.29 5.33 -0.03
C LYS A 57 -0.38 5.18 -1.53
N LYS A 58 0.34 6.03 -2.28
CA LYS A 58 0.44 5.97 -3.73
C LYS A 58 1.76 5.34 -4.18
N CYS A 59 1.72 4.65 -5.33
CA CYS A 59 2.91 4.08 -5.96
C CYS A 59 3.55 5.12 -6.87
N CYS A 60 4.79 5.51 -6.55
CA CYS A 60 5.53 6.58 -7.19
C CYS A 60 6.78 6.03 -7.87
N ARG A 61 7.09 6.53 -9.07
CA ARG A 61 8.31 6.17 -9.80
C ARG A 61 8.95 7.40 -10.41
N ARG A 62 10.26 7.50 -10.34
CA ARG A 62 11.04 8.56 -10.98
C ARG A 62 10.90 8.46 -12.50
N TRP A 63 10.39 9.50 -13.14
CA TRP A 63 10.15 9.51 -14.59
C TRP A 63 11.42 9.77 -15.39
N TRP A 64 12.39 10.49 -14.83
CA TRP A 64 13.69 10.73 -15.48
C TRP A 64 14.63 9.51 -15.42
N VAL A 65 14.33 8.51 -14.59
CA VAL A 65 15.11 7.26 -14.57
C VAL A 65 14.51 6.36 -15.63
N LEU A 66 15.18 6.30 -16.79
CA LEU A 66 14.91 5.36 -17.87
C LEU A 66 15.22 3.92 -17.41
N TRP A 67 14.32 3.36 -16.61
CA TRP A 67 14.24 1.91 -16.45
C TRP A 67 13.29 1.36 -17.52
N PRO A 68 13.71 0.35 -18.30
CA PRO A 68 12.82 -0.29 -19.23
C PRO A 68 11.56 -0.77 -18.48
N TYR A 69 10.39 -0.41 -18.99
CA TYR A 69 9.15 -1.00 -18.49
C TYR A 69 9.22 -2.50 -18.81
N PRO A 70 8.90 -3.41 -17.87
CA PRO A 70 8.88 -4.82 -18.19
C PRO A 70 7.80 -5.04 -19.25
N THR A 71 8.22 -5.18 -20.51
CA THR A 71 7.34 -5.57 -21.60
C THR A 71 6.80 -6.95 -21.23
N PRO A 72 5.47 -7.17 -21.18
CA PRO A 72 4.93 -8.48 -20.88
C PRO A 72 5.52 -9.48 -21.87
N ALA A 73 6.11 -10.57 -21.37
CA ALA A 73 6.61 -11.63 -22.24
C ALA A 73 5.44 -12.07 -23.15
N PRO A 74 5.67 -12.22 -24.47
CA PRO A 74 4.63 -12.71 -25.35
C PRO A 74 4.13 -14.03 -24.78
N LYS A 75 2.83 -14.09 -24.45
CA LYS A 75 2.18 -15.34 -24.11
C LYS A 75 2.36 -16.21 -25.36
N SER A 76 3.27 -17.18 -25.31
CA SER A 76 3.32 -18.22 -26.34
C SER A 76 1.91 -18.75 -26.48
N LYS A 77 1.33 -18.70 -27.69
CA LYS A 77 0.09 -19.44 -27.96
C LYS A 77 0.31 -20.84 -27.42
N SER A 78 -0.51 -21.24 -26.45
CA SER A 78 -0.48 -22.59 -25.90
C SER A 78 -0.57 -23.55 -27.09
N PRO A 79 0.33 -24.55 -27.20
CA PRO A 79 0.27 -25.54 -28.27
C PRO A 79 -1.01 -26.36 -28.20
#